data_AF-A0A1G1DFT7-F1
#
_entry.id   AF-A0A1G1DFT7-F1
#
_cell.length_a   1.000
_cell.length_b   1.000
_cell.length_c   1.000
_cell.angle_alpha   90.00
_cell.angle_beta   90.00
_cell.angle_gamma   90.00
#
_symmetry.space_group_name_H-M   'P 1'
#
loop_
_entity.id
_entity.type
_entity.pdbx_description
1 polymer ?
#
loop_
_entity_poly.entity_id
_entity_poly.type
_entity_poly.pdbx_seq_one_letter_code
_entity_poly.pdbx_strand_id
1 'polypeptide(L)'
;MKTVIERQIDEMSEDELKEMLRRDYLRKLTRYRITDDFYKKKYGMDFDNFEKENVVEKQNYSFEVESDAEEWELAIDGIRTIEKKMKELIGGN
;
A
#
# COMPACT_ATOMS: atom_id res chain seq x y z
N MET A 1 29.78 -14.74 -14.94
CA MET A 1 30.05 -14.86 -13.50
C MET A 1 28.77 -14.43 -12.80
N LYS A 2 28.12 -15.27 -11.99
CA LYS A 2 26.87 -14.88 -11.31
C LYS A 2 27.14 -13.72 -10.34
N THR A 3 26.22 -12.75 -10.28
CA THR A 3 26.29 -11.68 -9.29
C THR A 3 26.09 -12.26 -7.88
N VAL A 4 26.49 -11.50 -6.85
CA VAL A 4 26.32 -11.95 -5.45
C VAL A 4 24.86 -12.26 -5.15
N ILE A 5 23.94 -11.42 -5.65
CA ILE A 5 22.49 -11.56 -5.45
C ILE A 5 21.96 -12.82 -6.12
N GLU A 6 22.36 -13.11 -7.37
CA GLU A 6 21.92 -14.32 -8.08
C GLU A 6 22.28 -15.59 -7.31
N ARG A 7 23.52 -15.68 -6.80
CA ARG A 7 23.94 -16.83 -5.99
C ARG A 7 23.12 -16.97 -4.71
N GLN A 8 22.84 -15.84 -4.05
CA GLN A 8 22.09 -15.83 -2.80
C GLN A 8 20.64 -16.27 -3.00
N ILE A 9 20.00 -15.89 -4.11
CA ILE A 9 18.66 -16.36 -4.48
C ILE A 9 18.67 -17.87 -4.79
N ASP A 10 19.68 -18.36 -5.51
CA ASP A 10 19.81 -19.80 -5.83
C ASP A 10 19.98 -20.69 -4.59
N GLU A 11 20.58 -20.15 -3.52
CA GLU A 11 20.84 -20.85 -2.26
C GLU A 11 19.63 -20.83 -1.29
N MET A 12 18.66 -19.95 -1.50
CA MET A 12 17.48 -19.83 -0.63
C MET A 12 16.43 -20.91 -0.93
N SER A 13 15.84 -21.45 0.13
CA SER A 13 14.64 -22.26 0.02
C SER A 13 13.41 -21.44 -0.38
N GLU A 14 12.38 -22.10 -0.90
CA GLU A 14 11.09 -21.46 -1.21
C GLU A 14 10.48 -20.79 0.02
N ASP A 15 10.61 -21.39 1.20
CA ASP A 15 10.09 -20.85 2.46
C ASP A 15 10.84 -19.58 2.90
N GLU A 16 12.17 -19.53 2.72
CA GLU A 16 12.97 -18.33 2.99
C GLU A 16 12.61 -17.20 2.02
N LEU A 17 12.38 -17.52 0.74
CA LEU A 17 11.93 -16.56 -0.25
C LEU A 17 10.53 -16.03 0.07
N LYS A 18 9.60 -16.90 0.47
CA LYS A 18 8.24 -16.52 0.91
C LYS A 18 8.29 -15.61 2.13
N GLU A 19 9.09 -15.95 3.14
CA GLU A 19 9.21 -15.13 4.34
C GLU A 19 9.85 -13.77 4.06
N MET A 20 10.85 -13.71 3.17
CA MET A 20 11.44 -12.45 2.73
C MET A 20 10.42 -11.55 2.02
N LEU A 21 9.66 -12.10 1.07
CA LEU A 21 8.60 -11.38 0.37
C LEU A 21 7.49 -10.93 1.32
N ARG A 22 7.06 -11.80 2.23
CA ARG A 22 6.05 -11.49 3.25
C ARG A 22 6.47 -10.31 4.11
N ARG A 23 7.72 -10.26 4.57
CA ARG A 23 8.24 -9.14 5.37
C ARG A 23 8.26 -7.83 4.59
N ASP A 24 8.61 -7.88 3.31
CA ASP A 24 8.56 -6.69 2.44
C ASP A 24 7.12 -6.19 2.23
N TYR A 25 6.19 -7.10 1.98
CA TYR A 25 4.76 -6.78 1.83
C TYR A 25 4.17 -6.20 3.09
N LEU A 26 4.44 -6.79 4.26
CA LEU A 26 4.01 -6.24 5.55
C LEU A 26 4.57 -4.83 5.77
N ARG A 27 5.85 -4.59 5.46
CA ARG A 27 6.45 -3.24 5.57
C ARG A 27 5.73 -2.22 4.69
N LYS A 28 5.44 -2.57 3.44
CA LYS A 28 4.72 -1.69 2.50
C LYS A 28 3.29 -1.45 2.95
N LEU A 29 2.58 -2.50 3.35
CA LEU A 29 1.22 -2.42 3.86
C LEU A 29 1.13 -1.50 5.08
N THR A 30 2.06 -1.61 6.03
CA THR A 30 2.12 -0.73 7.19
C THR A 30 2.26 0.73 6.79
N ARG A 31 3.11 1.05 5.80
CA ARG A 31 3.27 2.44 5.32
C ARG A 31 1.98 2.98 4.74
N TYR A 32 1.32 2.23 3.86
CA TYR A 32 0.06 2.68 3.28
C TYR A 32 -1.07 2.82 4.32
N ARG A 33 -1.14 1.92 5.30
CA ARG A 33 -2.11 2.03 6.40
C ARG A 33 -1.86 3.24 7.29
N ILE A 34 -0.60 3.62 7.52
CA ILE A 34 -0.27 4.86 8.24
C ILE A 34 -0.77 6.09 7.46
N THR A 35 -0.61 6.10 6.14
CA THR A 35 -1.14 7.17 5.28
C THR A 35 -2.67 7.22 5.32
N ASP A 36 -3.34 6.08 5.21
CA ASP A 36 -4.80 5.98 5.32
C ASP A 36 -5.29 6.47 6.69
N ASP A 37 -4.69 6.03 7.79
CA ASP A 37 -5.03 6.47 9.15
C ASP A 37 -4.80 7.97 9.35
N PHE A 38 -3.72 8.51 8.77
CA PHE A 38 -3.43 9.94 8.81
C PHE A 38 -4.54 10.76 8.17
N TYR A 39 -4.98 10.39 6.97
CA TYR A 39 -6.02 11.12 6.26
C TYR A 39 -7.42 10.89 6.85
N LYS A 40 -7.71 9.68 7.34
CA LYS A 40 -8.92 9.43 8.13
C LYS A 40 -9.04 10.39 9.30
N LYS A 41 -7.93 10.64 9.99
CA LYS A 41 -7.88 11.60 11.08
C LYS A 41 -7.97 13.05 10.60
N LYS A 42 -7.33 13.41 9.49
CA LYS A 42 -7.36 14.77 8.91
C LYS A 42 -8.77 15.18 8.50
N TYR A 43 -9.51 14.28 7.85
CA TYR A 43 -10.84 14.57 7.29
C TYR A 43 -12.00 14.06 8.13
N GLY A 44 -11.76 13.22 9.13
CA GLY A 44 -12.79 12.66 10.00
C GLY A 44 -13.70 11.64 9.32
N MET A 45 -13.26 11.05 8.21
CA MET A 45 -14.00 10.09 7.39
C MET A 45 -13.04 9.11 6.71
N ASP A 46 -13.54 8.03 6.09
CA ASP A 46 -12.71 7.18 5.22
C ASP A 46 -12.64 7.73 3.78
N PHE A 47 -11.74 7.16 2.97
CA PHE A 47 -11.51 7.60 1.60
C PHE A 47 -12.78 7.48 0.74
N ASP A 48 -13.51 6.37 0.87
CA ASP A 48 -14.75 6.15 0.11
C ASP A 48 -15.79 7.25 0.39
N ASN A 49 -15.93 7.71 1.63
CA ASN A 49 -16.81 8.83 1.96
C ASN A 49 -16.23 10.17 1.50
N PHE A 50 -14.92 10.36 1.61
CA PHE A 50 -14.23 11.55 1.09
C PHE A 50 -14.50 11.76 -0.40
N GLU A 51 -14.41 10.69 -1.21
CA GLU A 51 -14.74 10.72 -2.63
C GLU A 51 -16.23 10.97 -2.87
N LYS A 52 -17.12 10.19 -2.22
CA LYS A 52 -18.58 10.34 -2.39
C LYS A 52 -19.09 11.73 -2.04
N GLU A 53 -18.45 12.38 -1.08
CA GLU A 53 -18.80 13.71 -0.63
C GLU A 53 -18.22 14.83 -1.50
N ASN A 54 -17.41 14.53 -2.53
CA ASN A 54 -16.71 15.51 -3.36
C ASN A 54 -15.96 16.56 -2.52
N VAL A 55 -15.21 16.11 -1.50
CA VAL A 55 -14.53 17.02 -0.56
C VAL A 55 -13.57 17.98 -1.27
N VAL A 56 -12.89 17.52 -2.32
CA VAL A 56 -12.00 18.36 -3.16
C VAL A 56 -12.76 19.56 -3.74
N GLU A 57 -13.94 19.34 -4.33
CA GLU A 57 -14.79 20.39 -4.89
C GLU A 57 -15.33 21.31 -3.80
N LYS A 58 -15.81 20.74 -2.68
CA LYS A 58 -16.29 21.51 -1.51
C LYS A 58 -15.22 22.43 -0.93
N GLN A 59 -13.94 22.08 -1.12
CA GLN A 59 -12.77 22.86 -0.70
C GLN A 59 -12.17 23.69 -1.86
N ASN A 60 -12.96 23.94 -2.91
CA ASN A 60 -12.60 24.76 -4.07
C ASN A 60 -11.34 24.30 -4.80
N TYR A 61 -11.09 22.99 -4.88
CA TYR A 61 -9.92 22.44 -5.59
C TYR A 61 -8.62 23.07 -5.10
N SER A 62 -8.49 23.24 -3.79
CA SER A 62 -7.23 23.74 -3.24
C SER A 62 -6.12 22.73 -3.53
N PHE A 63 -4.93 23.22 -3.88
CA PHE A 63 -3.79 22.36 -4.15
C PHE A 63 -3.51 21.37 -3.00
N GLU A 64 -3.75 21.79 -1.75
CA GLU A 64 -3.63 20.93 -0.57
C GLU A 64 -4.59 19.74 -0.63
N VAL A 65 -5.90 19.98 -0.80
CA VAL A 65 -6.90 18.89 -0.78
C VAL A 65 -6.76 17.96 -1.98
N GLU A 66 -6.32 18.48 -3.13
CA GLU A 66 -6.03 17.67 -4.32
C GLU A 66 -4.82 16.76 -4.07
N SER A 67 -3.74 17.32 -3.54
CA SER A 67 -2.53 16.55 -3.20
C SER A 67 -2.84 15.48 -2.15
N ASP A 68 -3.62 15.82 -1.13
CA ASP A 68 -4.06 14.88 -0.11
C ASP A 68 -4.91 13.74 -0.70
N ALA A 69 -5.82 14.04 -1.63
CA ALA A 69 -6.65 13.06 -2.30
C ALA A 69 -5.80 12.08 -3.12
N GLU A 70 -4.86 12.58 -3.92
CA GLU A 70 -3.95 11.76 -4.73
C GLU A 70 -3.06 10.84 -3.87
N GLU A 71 -2.49 11.38 -2.78
CA GLU A 71 -1.67 10.60 -1.85
C GLU A 71 -2.48 9.53 -1.12
N TRP A 72 -3.72 9.84 -0.74
CA TRP A 72 -4.60 8.90 -0.08
C TRP A 72 -5.08 7.79 -1.03
N GLU A 73 -5.48 8.14 -2.26
CA GLU A 73 -5.87 7.17 -3.30
C GLU A 73 -4.73 6.17 -3.56
N LEU A 74 -3.51 6.68 -3.74
CA LEU A 74 -2.32 5.85 -3.94
C LEU A 74 -2.09 4.89 -2.75
N ALA A 75 -2.38 5.34 -1.52
CA ALA A 75 -2.28 4.49 -0.35
C ALA A 75 -3.36 3.39 -0.34
N ILE A 76 -4.61 3.71 -0.67
CA ILE A 76 -5.71 2.74 -0.75
C ILE A 76 -5.42 1.68 -1.82
N ASP A 77 -4.96 2.07 -2.99
CA ASP A 77 -4.60 1.15 -4.06
C ASP A 77 -3.35 0.32 -3.73
N GLY A 78 -2.40 0.94 -3.03
CA GLY A 78 -1.25 0.26 -2.43
C GLY A 78 -1.67 -0.86 -1.46
N ILE A 79 -2.62 -0.58 -0.56
CA ILE A 79 -3.19 -1.57 0.36
C ILE A 79 -3.81 -2.73 -0.42
N ARG A 80 -4.74 -2.44 -1.34
CA ARG A 80 -5.43 -3.45 -2.16
C ARG A 80 -4.44 -4.35 -2.91
N THR A 81 -3.43 -3.74 -3.53
CA THR A 81 -2.41 -4.45 -4.29
C THR A 81 -1.57 -5.38 -3.42
N ILE A 82 -1.12 -4.90 -2.26
CA ILE A 82 -0.26 -5.68 -1.37
C ILE A 82 -1.04 -6.81 -0.69
N GLU A 83 -2.30 -6.57 -0.32
CA GLU A 83 -3.17 -7.61 0.23
C GLU A 83 -3.42 -8.73 -0.79
N LYS A 84 -3.64 -8.39 -2.07
CA LYS A 84 -3.73 -9.38 -3.15
C LYS A 84 -2.45 -10.20 -3.29
N LYS A 85 -1.29 -9.56 -3.36
CA LYS A 85 0.02 -10.25 -3.45
C LYS A 85 0.30 -11.15 -2.24
N MET A 86 -0.12 -10.75 -1.05
CA MET A 86 0.00 -11.58 0.14
C MET A 86 -0.90 -12.82 0.09
N LYS A 87 -2.13 -12.71 -0.43
CA LYS A 87 -3.00 -13.88 -0.64
C LYS A 87 -2.40 -14.87 -1.64
N GLU A 88 -1.90 -14.37 -2.77
CA GLU A 88 -1.20 -15.17 -3.79
C GLU A 88 0.00 -15.90 -3.19
N LEU A 89 0.79 -15.23 -2.36
CA LEU A 89 1.97 -15.80 -1.70
C LEU A 89 1.63 -16.93 -0.70
N ILE A 90 0.47 -16.87 -0.05
CA ILE A 90 0.00 -17.86 0.93
C ILE A 90 -0.77 -19.02 0.25
N GLY A 91 -1.05 -18.92 -1.05
CA GLY A 91 -1.79 -19.93 -1.80
C GLY A 91 -3.31 -19.85 -1.61
N GLY A 92 -3.83 -18.70 -1.20
CA GLY A 92 -5.28 -18.46 -1.13
C GLY A 92 -5.81 -18.02 -2.49
N ASN A 93 -6.62 -18.89 -3.13
CA ASN A 93 -7.53 -18.50 -4.21
C ASN A 93 -8.48 -17.39 -3.76
#